data_AF-A0A6J7NGT9-F1
#
_entry.id   AF-A0A6J7NGT9-F1
#
_cell.length_a   1.000
_cell.length_b   1.000
_cell.length_c   1.000
_cell.angle_alpha   90.00
_cell.angle_beta   90.00
_cell.angle_gamma   90.00
#
_symmetry.space_group_name_H-M   'P 1'
#
loop_
_entity.id
_entity.type
_entity.pdbx_description
1 polymer ?
#
loop_
_entity_poly.entity_id
_entity_poly.type
_entity_poly.pdbx_seq_one_letter_code
_entity_poly.pdbx_strand_id
1 'polypeptide(L)'
;MEWYDLSKLGDISSIDLLFVDGPPGSKNPKARHPAIAECVAKLNPRAIVVIDDAGRDGEKDMAHEFAKALPNHTLEFLSHEKGTAVLLPK
;
A
#
# COMPACT_ATOMS: atom_id res chain seq x y z
N MET A 1 -9.59 -15.02 -10.98
CA MET A 1 -9.82 -15.31 -9.55
C MET A 1 -9.65 -13.98 -8.84
N GLU A 2 -10.74 -13.46 -8.27
CA GLU A 2 -10.72 -12.23 -7.49
C GLU A 2 -10.23 -12.59 -6.08
N TRP A 3 -9.15 -11.95 -5.63
CA TRP A 3 -8.54 -12.23 -4.32
C TRP A 3 -9.28 -11.54 -3.17
N TYR A 4 -9.97 -10.44 -3.46
CA TYR A 4 -10.65 -9.60 -2.46
C TYR A 4 -12.08 -9.31 -2.90
N ASP A 5 -12.99 -9.32 -1.92
CA ASP A 5 -14.37 -8.87 -2.09
C ASP A 5 -14.49 -7.42 -1.58
N LEU A 6 -14.54 -6.46 -2.50
CA LEU A 6 -14.59 -5.02 -2.18
C LEU A 6 -15.87 -4.62 -1.45
N SER A 7 -16.94 -5.44 -1.51
CA SER A 7 -18.16 -5.17 -0.73
C SER A 7 -17.91 -5.17 0.77
N LYS A 8 -16.82 -5.81 1.23
CA LYS A 8 -16.39 -5.85 2.63
C LYS A 8 -15.64 -4.60 3.09
N LEU A 9 -15.33 -3.68 2.19
CA LEU A 9 -14.63 -2.43 2.51
C LEU A 9 -15.56 -1.20 2.49
N GLY A 10 -16.85 -1.38 2.21
CA GLY A 10 -17.79 -0.29 1.95
C GLY A 10 -18.09 0.60 3.16
N ASP A 11 -18.02 0.04 4.36
CA ASP A 11 -18.22 0.72 5.65
C ASP A 11 -16.91 1.07 6.36
N ILE A 12 -15.76 0.77 5.74
CA ILE A 12 -14.44 1.09 6.28
C ILE A 12 -14.06 2.51 5.87
N SER A 13 -13.75 3.33 6.87
CA SER A 13 -13.19 4.67 6.71
C SER A 13 -12.22 4.96 7.85
N SER A 14 -11.52 6.09 7.78
CA SER A 14 -10.63 6.55 8.85
C SER A 14 -9.56 5.53 9.23
N ILE A 15 -8.95 4.90 8.23
CA ILE A 15 -7.90 3.91 8.42
C ILE A 15 -6.65 4.63 8.95
N ASP A 16 -6.19 4.27 10.14
CA ASP A 16 -4.93 4.76 10.72
C ASP A 16 -3.70 3.94 10.28
N LEU A 17 -3.91 2.68 9.89
CA LEU A 17 -2.85 1.80 9.41
C LEU A 17 -3.35 0.95 8.23
N LEU A 18 -2.67 1.06 7.10
CA LEU A 18 -2.87 0.20 5.94
C LEU A 18 -1.64 -0.68 5.73
N PHE A 19 -1.80 -2.00 5.79
CA PHE A 19 -0.74 -2.98 5.53
C PHE A 19 -1.05 -3.76 4.25
N VAL A 20 -0.12 -3.77 3.29
CA VAL A 20 -0.31 -4.39 1.97
C VAL A 20 0.73 -5.49 1.72
N ASP A 21 0.27 -6.73 1.60
CA ASP A 21 1.11 -7.94 1.42
C ASP A 21 0.57 -8.90 0.34
N GLY A 22 -0.73 -8.87 0.06
CA GLY A 22 -1.36 -9.69 -0.99
C GLY A 22 -1.93 -8.85 -2.14
N PRO A 23 -2.26 -9.49 -3.28
CA PRO A 23 -2.20 -10.93 -3.56
C PRO A 23 -0.84 -11.33 -4.20
N PRO A 24 -0.57 -12.62 -4.47
CA PRO A 24 0.71 -13.08 -4.99
C PRO A 24 1.13 -12.34 -6.26
N GLY A 25 2.28 -11.66 -6.20
CA GLY A 25 2.82 -10.88 -7.33
C GLY A 25 3.50 -11.71 -8.43
N SER A 26 3.66 -13.03 -8.25
CA SER A 26 4.44 -13.88 -9.16
C SER A 26 3.93 -13.91 -10.61
N LYS A 27 2.64 -13.64 -10.83
CA LYS A 27 2.02 -13.59 -12.16
C LYS A 27 1.78 -12.16 -12.67
N ASN A 28 1.73 -11.19 -11.78
CA ASN A 28 1.47 -9.78 -12.09
C ASN A 28 2.17 -8.90 -11.03
N PRO A 29 3.27 -8.21 -11.38
CA PRO A 29 3.96 -7.31 -10.45
C PRO A 29 3.08 -6.17 -9.91
N LYS A 30 1.97 -5.85 -10.59
CA LYS A 30 1.00 -4.82 -10.17
C LYS A 30 -0.23 -5.41 -9.47
N ALA A 31 -0.19 -6.66 -9.03
CA ALA A 31 -1.36 -7.31 -8.44
C ALA A 31 -1.88 -6.60 -7.18
N ARG A 32 -1.01 -5.87 -6.47
CA ARG A 32 -1.33 -5.12 -5.25
C ARG A 32 -1.77 -3.67 -5.50
N HIS A 33 -1.53 -3.13 -6.70
CA HIS A 33 -1.86 -1.74 -7.07
C HIS A 33 -3.33 -1.33 -6.83
N PRO A 34 -4.34 -2.22 -6.96
CA PRO A 34 -5.72 -1.86 -6.62
C PRO A 34 -5.90 -1.29 -5.21
N ALA A 35 -5.04 -1.65 -4.24
CA ALA A 35 -5.10 -1.07 -2.89
C ALA A 35 -4.93 0.47 -2.88
N ILE A 36 -4.26 1.06 -3.87
CA ILE A 36 -4.17 2.52 -3.98
C ILE A 36 -5.56 3.11 -4.26
N ALA A 37 -6.21 2.65 -5.33
CA ALA A 37 -7.53 3.15 -5.73
C ALA A 37 -8.59 2.90 -4.66
N GLU A 38 -8.53 1.74 -4.02
CA GLU A 38 -9.54 1.33 -3.05
C GLU A 38 -9.33 1.93 -1.65
N CYS A 39 -8.09 2.13 -1.21
CA CYS A 39 -7.83 2.49 0.19
C CYS A 39 -7.44 3.95 0.41
N VAL A 40 -6.84 4.65 -0.56
CA VAL A 40 -6.33 6.03 -0.33
C VAL A 40 -7.42 6.98 0.17
N ALA A 41 -8.61 6.94 -0.44
CA ALA A 41 -9.73 7.79 -0.02
C ALA A 41 -10.30 7.46 1.37
N LYS A 42 -9.93 6.30 1.94
CA LYS A 42 -10.37 5.81 3.24
C LYS A 42 -9.34 6.06 4.35
N LEU A 43 -8.15 6.55 4.02
CA LEU A 43 -7.07 6.82 4.99
C LEU A 43 -7.38 8.06 5.83
N ASN A 44 -7.06 8.01 7.12
CA ASN A 44 -6.93 9.22 7.91
C ASN A 44 -5.74 10.07 7.42
N PRO A 45 -5.75 11.40 7.61
CA PRO A 45 -4.63 12.26 7.21
C PRO A 45 -3.29 11.89 7.85
N ARG A 46 -3.31 11.19 9.00
CA ARG A 46 -2.13 10.73 9.73
C ARG A 46 -1.88 9.22 9.58
N ALA A 47 -2.54 8.55 8.63
CA ALA A 47 -2.42 7.12 8.46
C ALA A 47 -0.97 6.71 8.15
N ILE A 48 -0.58 5.52 8.59
CA ILE A 48 0.67 4.87 8.20
C ILE A 48 0.34 3.85 7.12
N VAL A 49 1.13 3.80 6.05
CA VAL A 49 1.03 2.76 5.03
C VAL A 49 2.29 1.91 5.07
N VAL A 50 2.13 0.60 5.12
CA VAL A 50 3.23 -0.37 5.10
C VAL A 50 3.02 -1.31 3.92
N ILE A 51 4.05 -1.49 3.10
CA ILE A 51 4.02 -2.34 1.91
C ILE A 51 5.11 -3.40 2.08
N ASP A 52 4.69 -4.66 2.16
CA ASP A 52 5.58 -5.80 2.25
C ASP A 52 6.25 -6.12 0.92
N ASP A 53 7.35 -6.88 0.94
CA ASP A 53 8.11 -7.31 -0.24
C ASP A 53 8.61 -6.15 -1.13
N ALA A 54 8.87 -4.97 -0.54
CA ALA A 54 9.26 -3.75 -1.26
C ALA A 54 10.67 -3.79 -1.89
N GLY A 55 11.36 -4.92 -1.83
CA GLY A 55 12.54 -5.21 -2.65
C GLY A 55 12.20 -5.39 -4.13
N ARG A 56 10.96 -5.76 -4.47
CA ARG A 56 10.49 -5.99 -5.84
C ARG A 56 10.07 -4.70 -6.54
N ASP A 57 10.24 -4.65 -7.86
CA ASP A 57 9.97 -3.43 -8.65
C ASP A 57 8.50 -3.03 -8.65
N GLY A 58 7.57 -3.99 -8.63
CA GLY A 58 6.13 -3.71 -8.57
C GLY A 58 5.70 -3.02 -7.28
N GLU A 59 6.25 -3.46 -6.16
CA GLU A 59 6.01 -2.88 -4.83
C GLU A 59 6.72 -1.53 -4.66
N LYS A 60 7.91 -1.35 -5.25
CA LYS A 60 8.58 -0.02 -5.30
C LYS A 60 7.76 0.98 -6.10
N ASP A 61 7.25 0.60 -7.27
CA ASP A 61 6.35 1.41 -8.09
C ASP A 61 5.11 1.81 -7.28
N MET A 62 4.49 0.83 -6.61
CA MET A 62 3.35 1.04 -5.73
C MET A 62 3.64 2.03 -4.58
N ALA A 63 4.80 1.91 -3.93
CA ALA A 63 5.21 2.81 -2.86
C ALA A 63 5.35 4.26 -3.35
N HIS A 64 5.92 4.46 -4.55
CA HIS A 64 6.01 5.77 -5.17
C HIS A 64 4.64 6.34 -5.55
N GLU A 65 3.72 5.52 -6.05
CA GLU A 65 2.34 5.97 -6.33
C GLU A 65 1.59 6.36 -5.06
N PHE A 66 1.76 5.62 -3.96
CA PHE A 66 1.24 6.04 -2.65
C PHE A 66 1.85 7.37 -2.21
N ALA A 67 3.16 7.58 -2.38
CA ALA A 67 3.81 8.82 -2.00
C ALA A 67 3.31 10.02 -2.81
N LYS A 68 2.99 9.82 -4.09
CA LYS A 68 2.34 10.85 -4.93
C LYS A 68 0.92 11.17 -4.44
N ALA A 69 0.17 10.14 -4.04
CA ALA A 69 -1.20 10.29 -3.52
C ALA A 69 -1.23 10.91 -2.10
N LEU A 70 -0.14 10.78 -1.34
CA LEU A 70 -0.01 11.23 0.04
C LEU A 70 1.14 12.25 0.18
N PRO A 71 0.97 13.49 -0.33
CA PRO A 71 2.05 14.50 -0.35
C PRO A 71 2.52 14.96 1.04
N ASN A 72 1.70 14.72 2.08
CA ASN A 72 2.02 15.03 3.48
C ASN A 72 2.68 13.86 4.21
N HIS A 73 3.09 12.81 3.49
CA HIS A 73 3.81 11.68 4.03
C HIS A 73 5.25 11.65 3.51
N THR A 74 6.11 10.97 4.25
CA THR A 74 7.49 10.64 3.87
C THR A 74 7.55 9.14 3.57
N LEU A 75 8.16 8.79 2.43
CA LEU A 75 8.39 7.40 2.03
C LEU A 75 9.79 6.95 2.48
N GLU A 76 9.84 5.86 3.24
CA GLU A 76 11.06 5.21 3.69
C GLU A 76 11.11 3.75 3.20
N PHE A 77 12.29 3.30 2.79
CA PHE A 77 12.54 1.88 2.49
C PHE A 77 13.43 1.27 3.58
N LEU A 78 12.89 0.29 4.29
CA LEU A 78 13.61 -0.49 5.28
C LEU A 78 14.33 -1.65 4.58
N SER A 79 15.66 -1.64 4.67
CA SER A 79 16.52 -2.65 4.04
C SER A 79 16.71 -3.87 4.95
N HIS A 80 15.91 -4.90 4.71
CA HIS A 80 16.07 -6.26 5.23
C HIS A 80 15.85 -7.25 4.07
N GLU A 81 15.85 -8.57 4.34
CA GLU A 81 15.89 -9.63 3.30
C GLU A 81 14.98 -9.36 2.09
N LYS A 82 13.70 -9.04 2.32
CA LYS A 82 12.73 -8.78 1.25
C LYS A 82 12.38 -7.30 1.08
N GLY A 83 12.80 -6.47 2.03
CA GLY A 83 12.51 -5.04 2.07
C GLY A 83 11.06 -4.71 2.46
N THR A 84 10.87 -3.54 3.05
CA THR A 84 9.55 -2.98 3.36
C THR A 84 9.55 -1.50 3.01
N ALA A 85 8.47 -1.00 2.42
CA ALA A 85 8.26 0.42 2.25
C ALA A 85 7.25 0.91 3.29
N VAL A 86 7.54 2.05 3.91
CA VAL A 86 6.69 2.69 4.91
C VAL A 86 6.43 4.13 4.49
N LEU A 87 5.16 4.54 4.47
CA LEU A 87 4.77 5.94 4.39
C LEU A 87 4.34 6.42 5.77
N LEU A 88 5.05 7.42 6.29
CA LEU A 88 4.82 8.02 7.59
C LEU A 88 4.29 9.45 7.42
N PRO A 89 3.31 9.90 8.22
CA PRO A 89 2.90 11.31 8.20
C PRO A 89 4.05 12.23 8.62
N LYS A 90 4.16 13.39 8.00
CA LYS A 90 5.11 14.46 8.38
C LYS A 90 4.75 15.12 9.72
#